data_AF-A0A6N4TNE1-F1
#
_entry.id   AF-A0A6N4TNE1-F1
#
_cell.length_a   1.000
_cell.length_b   1.000
_cell.length_c   1.000
_cell.angle_alpha   90.00
_cell.angle_beta   90.00
_cell.angle_gamma   90.00
#
_symmetry.space_group_name_H-M   'P 1'
#
loop_
_entity.id
_entity.type
_entity.pdbx_description
1 polymer ?
#
loop_
_entity_poly.entity_id
_entity_poly.type
_entity_poly.pdbx_seq_one_letter_code
_entity_poly.pdbx_strand_id
1 'polypeptide(L)' 'MYNPSKITIQRIFHDNWDDFLDDSEVIRRGIRPVVKNEVERMLSCGTLDAGFEVYECLHCHKTISSDI' A
#
# COMPACT_ATOMS: atom_id res chain seq x y z
N MET A 1 4.76 -13.17 -4.35
CA MET A 1 3.79 -13.10 -5.47
C MET A 1 2.51 -12.44 -4.97
N TYR A 2 2.16 -11.28 -5.50
CA TYR A 2 0.90 -10.58 -5.23
C TYR A 2 -0.29 -11.48 -5.60
N ASN A 3 -1.08 -11.87 -4.60
CA ASN A 3 -2.29 -12.66 -4.80
C ASN A 3 -3.51 -11.71 -4.72
N PRO A 4 -4.17 -11.39 -5.84
CA PRO A 4 -5.31 -10.47 -5.87
C PRO A 4 -6.54 -10.99 -5.11
N SER A 5 -6.58 -12.27 -4.73
CA SER A 5 -7.66 -12.86 -3.92
C SER A 5 -7.44 -12.81 -2.40
N LYS A 6 -6.24 -12.39 -1.95
CA LYS A 6 -5.93 -12.31 -0.52
C LYS A 6 -6.26 -10.92 0.00
N ILE A 7 -7.27 -10.83 0.87
CA ILE A 7 -7.55 -9.58 1.59
C ILE A 7 -6.37 -9.27 2.52
N THR A 8 -5.77 -8.09 2.35
CA THR A 8 -4.73 -7.55 3.23
C THR A 8 -5.20 -6.21 3.78
N ILE A 9 -4.62 -5.76 4.90
CA ILE A 9 -4.90 -4.44 5.46
C ILE A 9 -4.59 -3.34 4.42
N GLN A 10 -3.45 -3.46 3.72
CA GLN A 10 -3.09 -2.54 2.66
C GLN A 10 -4.15 -2.47 1.55
N ARG A 11 -4.72 -3.61 1.14
CA ARG A 11 -5.78 -3.65 0.13
C ARG A 11 -7.07 -2.98 0.60
N ILE A 12 -7.46 -3.19 1.86
CA ILE A 12 -8.63 -2.53 2.45
C ILE A 12 -8.46 -1.01 2.40
N PHE A 13 -7.31 -0.49 2.84
CA PHE A 13 -7.06 0.94 2.77
C PHE A 13 -6.97 1.42 1.31
N HIS A 14 -6.28 0.72 0.42
CA HIS A 14 -6.18 1.12 -0.99
C HIS A 14 -7.56 1.24 -1.65
N ASP A 15 -8.49 0.33 -1.34
CA ASP A 15 -9.80 0.27 -1.97
C ASP A 15 -10.83 1.23 -1.35
N ASN A 16 -10.61 1.72 -0.12
CA ASN A 16 -11.63 2.47 0.64
C ASN A 16 -11.14 3.80 1.23
N TRP A 17 -9.84 4.11 1.19
CA TRP A 17 -9.28 5.26 1.91
C TRP A 17 -9.82 6.59 1.43
N ASP A 18 -9.91 6.80 0.12
CA ASP A 18 -10.41 8.05 -0.45
C ASP A 18 -11.90 8.25 -0.13
N ASP A 19 -12.73 7.21 -0.32
CA ASP A 19 -14.15 7.23 0.05
C ASP A 19 -14.35 7.49 1.56
N PHE A 20 -13.47 6.93 2.40
CA PHE A 20 -13.49 7.17 3.84
C PHE A 20 -13.14 8.62 4.19
N LEU A 21 -12.22 9.26 3.45
CA LEU A 21 -11.87 10.67 3.66
C LEU A 21 -12.99 11.62 3.22
N ASP A 22 -13.82 11.20 2.27
CA ASP A 22 -14.97 11.97 1.77
C ASP A 22 -16.24 11.79 2.59
N ASP A 23 -16.26 10.84 3.54
CA ASP A 23 -17.40 10.62 4.43
C ASP A 23 -17.67 11.84 5.32
N SER A 24 -18.94 12.28 5.34
CA SER A 24 -19.37 13.49 6.04
C SER A 24 -19.14 13.45 7.55
N GLU A 25 -19.25 12.28 8.20
CA GLU A 25 -18.98 12.11 9.62
C GLU A 25 -17.47 12.15 9.91
N VAL A 26 -16.67 11.59 9.01
CA VAL A 26 -15.21 11.63 9.09
C VAL A 26 -14.70 13.06 8.96
N ILE A 27 -15.19 13.83 7.99
CA ILE A 27 -14.86 15.24 7.82
C ILE A 27 -15.26 16.03 9.08
N ARG A 28 -16.48 15.79 9.59
CA ARG A 28 -17.01 16.49 10.77
C ARG A 28 -16.19 16.23 12.04
N ARG A 29 -15.74 14.99 12.25
CA ARG A 29 -14.93 14.60 13.41
C ARG A 29 -13.45 14.94 13.24
N GLY A 30 -13.00 15.04 11.99
CA GLY A 30 -11.62 15.29 11.62
C GLY A 30 -10.73 14.05 11.81
N ILE A 31 -9.68 13.98 10.99
CA ILE A 31 -8.61 13.01 11.11
C ILE A 31 -7.32 13.77 11.44
N ARG A 32 -6.55 13.25 12.41
CA ARG A 32 -5.25 13.82 12.74
C ARG A 32 -4.30 13.67 11.54
N PRO A 33 -3.53 14.71 11.16
CA PRO A 33 -2.61 14.65 10.03
C PRO A 33 -1.65 13.46 10.07
N VAL A 34 -1.16 13.09 11.27
CA VAL A 34 -0.27 11.92 11.43
C VAL A 34 -0.90 10.62 10.94
N VAL A 35 -2.22 10.44 11.05
CA VAL A 35 -2.89 9.23 10.57
C VAL A 35 -2.83 9.16 9.05
N LYS A 36 -3.04 10.29 8.36
CA LYS A 36 -2.94 10.36 6.90
C LYS A 36 -1.53 9.99 6.44
N ASN A 37 -0.51 10.58 7.07
CA ASN A 37 0.89 10.30 6.75
C ASN A 37 1.23 8.81 6.95
N GLU A 38 0.78 8.18 8.04
CA GLU A 38 1.08 6.76 8.28
C GLU A 38 0.33 5.84 7.31
N VAL A 39 -0.91 6.18 6.93
CA VAL A 39 -1.64 5.43 5.89
C VAL A 39 -0.96 5.55 4.54
N GLU A 40 -0.51 6.75 4.14
CA GLU A 40 0.26 6.96 2.90
C GLU A 40 1.58 6.17 2.90
N ARG A 41 2.29 6.12 4.04
CA ARG A 41 3.50 5.30 4.20
C ARG A 41 3.20 3.81 4.09
N MET A 42 2.11 3.33 4.68
CA MET A 42 1.69 1.93 4.56
C MET A 42 1.26 1.58 3.12
N LEU A 43 0.56 2.48 2.44
CA LEU A 43 0.12 2.28 1.05
C LEU A 43 1.30 2.28 0.07
N SER A 44 2.34 3.09 0.33
CA SER A 44 3.57 3.12 -0.46
C SER A 44 4.53 1.96 -0.15
N CYS A 45 4.38 1.28 0.98
CA CYS A 45 5.11 0.04 1.27
C CYS A 45 4.77 -1.05 0.23
N GLY A 46 5.75 -1.79 -0.27
CA GLY A 46 5.57 -2.76 -1.36
C GLY A 46 5.86 -2.22 -2.76
N THR A 47 6.17 -0.92 -2.89
CA THR A 47 6.57 -0.30 -4.16
C THR A 47 8.08 -0.27 -4.33
N LEU A 48 8.57 -0.32 -5.57
CA LEU A 48 10.01 -0.20 -5.88
C LEU A 48 10.63 1.04 -5.24
N ASP A 49 9.85 2.12 -5.19
CA ASP A 49 10.26 3.42 -4.65
C ASP A 49 10.43 3.41 -3.12
N ALA A 50 9.87 2.41 -2.42
CA ALA A 50 9.93 2.28 -0.96
C ALA A 50 11.02 1.29 -0.47
N GLY A 51 11.97 0.90 -1.35
CA GLY A 51 13.12 0.08 -0.98
C GLY A 51 12.96 -1.42 -1.28
N PHE A 52 12.08 -1.79 -2.21
CA PHE A 52 11.96 -3.19 -2.63
C PHE A 52 13.08 -3.55 -3.61
N GLU A 53 13.88 -4.55 -3.23
CA GLU A 53 14.88 -5.13 -4.10
C GLU A 53 14.22 -6.09 -5.10
N VAL A 54 14.44 -5.83 -6.39
CA VAL A 54 14.04 -6.72 -7.48
C VAL A 54 15.25 -7.52 -7.91
N TYR A 55 15.16 -8.83 -7.77
CA TYR A 55 16.18 -9.75 -8.24
C TYR A 55 15.77 -10.28 -9.62
N GLU A 56 16.58 -9.97 -10.63
CA GLU A 56 16.42 -10.47 -11.99
C GLU A 56 17.37 -11.65 -12.24
N CYS A 57 16.82 -12.76 -12.74
CA CYS A 57 17.64 -13.87 -13.24
C CYS A 57 18.22 -13.53 -14.62
N LEU A 58 19.53 -13.30 -14.71
CA LEU A 58 20.22 -12.95 -15.97
C LEU A 58 20.14 -14.04 -17.07
N HIS A 59 19.73 -15.27 -16.74
CA HIS A 59 19.61 -16.36 -17.71
C HIS A 59 18.23 -16.45 -18.37
N CYS A 60 17.16 -16.12 -17.62
CA CYS A 60 15.78 -16.27 -18.11
C CYS A 60 14.92 -15.01 -17.95
N HIS A 61 15.52 -13.92 -17.47
CA HIS A 61 14.93 -12.60 -17.25
C HIS A 61 13.67 -12.59 -16.37
N LYS A 62 13.49 -13.63 -15.54
CA LYS A 62 12.43 -13.65 -14.53
C LYS A 62 12.84 -12.80 -13.34
N THR A 63 11.93 -11.95 -12.89
CA THR A 63 12.09 -11.08 -11.73
C THR A 63 11.28 -11.58 -10.54
N ILE A 64 11.88 -11.52 -9.35
CA ILE A 64 11.22 -11.76 -8.05
C ILE A 64 11.50 -10.57 -7.12
N SER A 65 10.47 -10.13 -6.40
CA SER A 65 10.60 -9.15 -5.32
C SER A 65 10.64 -9.90 -3.98
N SER A 66 11.65 -9.64 -3.15
CA SER A 66 11.73 -10.18 -1.79
C SER A 66 11.26 -9.14 -0.79
N ASP A 67 10.23 -9.49 -0.01
CA ASP A 67 9.82 -8.73 1.18
C ASP A 67 10.84 -9.04 2.29
N ILE A 68 11.65 -8.06 2.72
CA ILE A 68 12.41 -8.11 3.99
C ILE A 68 11.59 -7.45 5.08
#